data_AF-A0A4U3F682-F1
#
_entry.id   AF-A0A4U3F682-F1
#
_cell.length_a   1.000
_cell.length_b   1.000
_cell.length_c   1.000
_cell.angle_alpha   90.00
_cell.angle_beta   90.00
_cell.angle_gamma   90.00
#
_symmetry.space_group_name_H-M   'P 1'
#
loop_
_entity.id
_entity.type
_entity.pdbx_description
1 polymer ?
#
loop_
_entity_poly.entity_id
_entity_poly.type
_entity_poly.pdbx_seq_one_letter_code
_entity_poly.pdbx_strand_id
1 'polypeptide(L)'
;MKIWKITSSEKNIVLTIGEWIDFLDNIRGQSLIKEWIPFEVFIEGSKKKYKDFPSFLPSAPVIGIEAKKKIEIFLEGEVEFLPLIHENHSFFLLNIINVIDCVDQDKSIADFSKKGKKTNYKKIYFNKELITTNNKIFKIPEFPSKYCFVSDEFKEFIEKSGLHGPDFDLVWDSEIDQETELHQQQNYNEYINSVNNSFDLSMSWEQAMNCVNQNEAVVSDRWKLKLDQDLNILLGQLNMDLQYDFVSPKYIPPILLDLKWKKA
;
A
#
# COMPACT_ATOMS: atom_id res chain seq x y z
N MET A 1 4.90 -8.24 15.47
CA MET A 1 5.82 -7.88 14.35
C MET A 1 4.97 -7.72 13.11
N LYS A 2 5.02 -6.54 12.48
CA LYS A 2 4.32 -6.31 11.22
C LYS A 2 5.30 -6.16 10.07
N ILE A 3 4.82 -6.57 8.90
CA ILE A 3 5.51 -6.40 7.63
C ILE A 3 4.61 -5.56 6.74
N TRP A 4 5.23 -4.60 6.08
CA TRP A 4 4.57 -3.65 5.21
C TRP A 4 5.13 -3.79 3.80
N LYS A 5 4.29 -3.50 2.80
CA LYS A 5 4.74 -3.27 1.44
C LYS A 5 4.90 -1.78 1.23
N ILE A 6 6.05 -1.36 0.71
CA ILE A 6 6.25 0.03 0.31
C ILE A 6 5.52 0.30 -1.02
N THR A 7 4.77 1.40 -1.06
CA THR A 7 4.14 1.92 -2.27
C THR A 7 4.47 3.40 -2.41
N SER A 8 4.11 4.00 -3.54
CA SER A 8 4.44 5.40 -3.81
C SER A 8 3.20 6.27 -3.67
N SER A 9 3.31 7.33 -2.89
CA SER A 9 2.28 8.35 -2.75
C SER A 9 1.99 9.04 -4.07
N GLU A 10 0.72 9.35 -4.32
CA GLU A 10 0.27 10.08 -5.51
C GLU A 10 0.90 11.47 -5.63
N LYS A 11 1.39 12.03 -4.50
CA LYS A 11 2.04 13.34 -4.38
C LYS A 11 3.52 13.35 -4.81
N ASN A 12 4.11 12.18 -5.03
CA ASN A 12 5.52 12.03 -5.42
C ASN A 12 5.76 12.46 -6.84
N ILE A 13 6.87 13.16 -7.09
CA ILE A 13 7.33 13.32 -8.47
C ILE A 13 7.50 11.93 -9.10
N VAL A 14 7.19 11.81 -10.39
CA VAL A 14 7.33 10.56 -11.13
C VAL A 14 8.59 10.68 -11.97
N LEU A 15 9.46 9.69 -11.89
CA LEU A 15 10.61 9.57 -12.77
C LEU A 15 10.26 8.70 -13.96
N THR A 16 10.78 9.07 -15.12
CA THR A 16 10.70 8.30 -16.35
C THR A 16 12.06 8.25 -17.03
N ILE A 17 12.21 7.36 -18.00
CA ILE A 17 13.41 7.16 -18.82
C ILE A 17 13.03 7.39 -20.28
N GLY A 18 13.98 7.89 -21.08
CA GLY A 18 13.76 8.16 -22.50
C GLY A 18 13.57 6.88 -23.32
N GLU A 19 14.36 5.85 -23.01
CA GLU A 19 14.27 4.52 -23.62
C GLU A 19 14.24 3.45 -22.52
N TRP A 20 13.48 2.38 -22.75
CA TRP A 20 13.42 1.26 -21.81
C TRP A 20 14.78 0.58 -21.71
N ILE A 21 15.16 0.20 -20.49
CA ILE A 21 16.41 -0.50 -20.23
C ILE A 21 16.08 -1.90 -19.69
N ASP A 22 16.37 -2.93 -20.49
CA ASP A 22 16.04 -4.34 -20.21
C ASP A 22 16.56 -4.85 -18.85
N PHE A 23 17.64 -4.27 -18.33
CA PHE A 23 18.19 -4.70 -17.04
C PHE A 23 17.24 -4.36 -15.87
N LEU A 24 16.38 -3.34 -15.99
CA LEU A 24 15.47 -2.92 -14.91
C LEU A 24 14.50 -4.04 -14.52
N ASP A 25 14.12 -4.89 -15.47
CA ASP A 25 13.30 -6.09 -15.23
C ASP A 25 14.05 -7.17 -14.41
N ASN A 26 15.36 -7.06 -14.34
CA ASN A 26 16.26 -8.04 -13.73
C ASN A 26 16.80 -7.61 -12.37
N ILE A 27 16.31 -6.52 -11.74
CA ILE A 27 16.69 -6.13 -10.38
C ILE A 27 16.01 -7.04 -9.34
N ARG A 28 16.64 -8.20 -9.08
CA ARG A 28 16.07 -9.32 -8.31
C ARG A 28 16.76 -9.55 -6.97
N GLY A 29 17.62 -8.62 -6.55
CA GLY A 29 18.35 -8.65 -5.28
C GLY A 29 19.77 -9.19 -5.36
N GLN A 30 20.32 -9.31 -6.57
CA GLN A 30 21.76 -9.40 -6.76
C GLN A 30 22.44 -8.04 -6.53
N SER A 31 23.69 -8.06 -6.10
CA SER A 31 24.55 -6.87 -6.09
C SER A 31 24.79 -6.38 -7.51
N LEU A 32 24.63 -5.08 -7.73
CA LEU A 32 24.84 -4.40 -9.02
C LEU A 32 25.90 -3.31 -8.92
N ILE A 33 26.44 -3.01 -7.72
CA ILE A 33 27.33 -1.87 -7.50
C ILE A 33 28.56 -1.82 -8.41
N LYS A 34 29.08 -2.98 -8.87
CA LYS A 34 30.24 -3.07 -9.76
C LYS A 34 29.91 -2.93 -11.25
N GLU A 35 28.70 -3.28 -11.63
CA GLU A 35 28.23 -3.33 -13.03
C GLU A 35 27.29 -2.17 -13.34
N TRP A 36 26.96 -1.35 -12.32
CA TRP A 36 26.04 -0.26 -12.46
C TRP A 36 26.59 0.84 -13.36
N ILE A 37 25.86 1.09 -14.45
CA ILE A 37 26.09 2.21 -15.35
C ILE A 37 24.94 3.20 -15.14
N PRO A 38 25.18 4.38 -14.55
CA PRO A 38 24.15 5.39 -14.36
C PRO A 38 23.50 5.80 -15.69
N PHE A 39 22.19 5.95 -15.68
CA PHE A 39 21.40 6.38 -16.84
C PHE A 39 20.54 7.59 -16.51
N GLU A 40 20.10 8.28 -17.55
CA GLU A 40 19.33 9.51 -17.44
C GLU A 40 17.87 9.24 -17.06
N VAL A 41 17.38 10.00 -16.08
CA VAL A 41 15.98 10.02 -15.68
C VAL A 41 15.43 11.44 -15.77
N PHE A 42 14.13 11.53 -16.06
CA PHE A 42 13.40 12.79 -16.21
C PHE A 42 12.20 12.83 -15.26
N ILE A 43 11.83 14.03 -14.80
CA ILE A 43 10.60 14.21 -14.02
C ILE A 43 9.41 14.36 -14.97
N GLU A 44 8.41 13.49 -14.81
CA GLU A 44 7.16 13.56 -15.54
C GLU A 44 6.15 14.50 -14.85
N GLY A 45 5.68 15.51 -15.59
CA GLY A 45 4.67 16.46 -15.12
C GLY A 45 5.18 17.48 -14.09
N SER A 46 4.32 18.46 -13.74
CA SER A 46 4.76 19.68 -13.03
C SER A 46 4.06 19.96 -11.69
N LYS A 47 3.06 19.16 -11.28
CA LYS A 47 2.22 19.48 -10.11
C LYS A 47 2.59 18.74 -8.81
N LYS A 48 3.47 17.74 -8.89
CA LYS A 48 3.83 16.87 -7.76
C LYS A 48 5.04 17.43 -7.01
N LYS A 49 5.15 17.15 -5.70
CA LYS A 49 6.04 17.92 -4.80
C LYS A 49 7.03 17.09 -3.99
N TYR A 50 6.72 15.84 -3.65
CA TYR A 50 7.64 15.05 -2.83
C TYR A 50 8.80 14.52 -3.68
N LYS A 51 10.03 14.80 -3.25
CA LYS A 51 11.28 14.44 -3.93
C LYS A 51 12.12 13.43 -3.16
N ASP A 52 11.79 13.14 -1.90
CA ASP A 52 12.56 12.21 -1.07
C ASP A 52 12.44 10.77 -1.57
N PHE A 53 11.25 10.38 -2.03
CA PHE A 53 10.96 9.07 -2.64
C PHE A 53 10.19 9.23 -3.97
N PRO A 54 10.85 9.60 -5.07
CA PRO A 54 10.20 9.65 -6.38
C PRO A 54 9.58 8.31 -6.78
N SER A 55 8.41 8.34 -7.42
CA SER A 55 7.82 7.14 -8.02
C SER A 55 8.63 6.74 -9.26
N PHE A 56 9.10 5.50 -9.32
CA PHE A 56 9.80 4.97 -10.49
C PHE A 56 9.46 3.50 -10.73
N LEU A 57 10.05 2.58 -9.95
CA LEU A 57 9.80 1.15 -10.04
C LEU A 57 9.24 0.60 -8.72
N PRO A 58 8.20 -0.25 -8.74
CA PRO A 58 7.65 -0.84 -7.52
C PRO A 58 8.66 -1.68 -6.72
N SER A 59 9.61 -2.34 -7.40
CA SER A 59 10.58 -3.25 -6.77
C SER A 59 11.93 -2.63 -6.49
N ALA A 60 12.16 -1.39 -6.88
CA ALA A 60 13.42 -0.68 -6.71
C ALA A 60 13.10 0.80 -6.46
N PRO A 61 12.77 1.17 -5.21
CA PRO A 61 12.46 2.54 -4.84
C PRO A 61 13.60 3.48 -5.25
N VAL A 62 13.28 4.71 -5.63
CA VAL A 62 14.27 5.75 -5.85
C VAL A 62 14.20 6.73 -4.69
N ILE A 63 15.35 7.23 -4.26
CA ILE A 63 15.41 8.28 -3.24
C ILE A 63 16.23 9.49 -3.69
N GLY A 64 15.88 10.65 -3.15
CA GLY A 64 16.68 11.87 -3.25
C GLY A 64 17.86 11.89 -2.28
N ILE A 65 18.80 12.82 -2.51
CA ILE A 65 20.01 12.96 -1.68
C ILE A 65 19.73 13.21 -0.19
N GLU A 66 18.71 13.99 0.16
CA GLU A 66 18.37 14.27 1.57
C GLU A 66 17.83 13.03 2.28
N ALA A 67 17.07 12.19 1.58
CA ALA A 67 16.66 10.88 2.07
C ALA A 67 17.86 9.93 2.22
N LYS A 68 18.77 9.90 1.23
CA LYS A 68 19.98 9.06 1.29
C LYS A 68 20.81 9.35 2.53
N LYS A 69 21.07 10.63 2.84
CA LYS A 69 21.85 11.04 4.02
C LYS A 69 21.30 10.50 5.33
N LYS A 70 19.98 10.31 5.45
CA LYS A 70 19.34 9.77 6.65
C LYS A 70 19.34 8.25 6.66
N ILE A 71 19.05 7.64 5.51
CA ILE A 71 18.77 6.20 5.39
C ILE A 71 20.05 5.35 5.24
N GLU A 72 21.14 5.92 4.74
CA GLU A 72 22.33 5.15 4.33
C GLU A 72 22.92 4.25 5.43
N ILE A 73 23.13 4.80 6.63
CA ILE A 73 23.62 4.02 7.77
C ILE A 73 22.54 3.04 8.27
N PHE A 74 21.28 3.46 8.22
CA PHE A 74 20.16 2.66 8.72
C PHE A 74 19.93 1.38 7.92
N LEU A 75 20.22 1.39 6.61
CA LEU A 75 20.08 0.24 5.70
C LEU A 75 21.42 -0.40 5.30
N GLU A 76 22.48 -0.15 6.07
CA GLU A 76 23.80 -0.67 5.75
C GLU A 76 23.78 -2.20 5.63
N GLY A 77 24.29 -2.72 4.51
CA GLY A 77 24.33 -4.16 4.22
C GLY A 77 23.05 -4.76 3.63
N GLU A 78 21.93 -4.01 3.59
CA GLU A 78 20.66 -4.49 3.02
C GLU A 78 20.38 -3.95 1.61
N VAL A 79 20.98 -2.82 1.27
CA VAL A 79 20.76 -2.13 0.00
C VAL A 79 22.06 -1.59 -0.59
N GLU A 80 22.02 -1.32 -1.90
CA GLU A 80 23.00 -0.52 -2.61
C GLU A 80 22.33 0.75 -3.13
N PHE A 81 23.00 1.89 -2.95
CA PHE A 81 22.56 3.18 -3.46
C PHE A 81 23.16 3.43 -4.84
N LEU A 82 22.41 3.12 -5.89
CA LEU A 82 22.89 3.18 -7.27
C LEU A 82 22.56 4.54 -7.90
N PRO A 83 23.55 5.36 -8.26
CA PRO A 83 23.30 6.73 -8.71
C PRO A 83 22.61 6.80 -10.06
N LEU A 84 21.67 7.74 -10.22
CA LEU A 84 20.99 8.07 -11.46
C LEU A 84 21.46 9.43 -11.98
N ILE A 85 21.34 9.66 -13.29
CA ILE A 85 21.70 10.93 -13.93
C ILE A 85 20.44 11.79 -14.06
N HIS A 86 20.46 13.00 -13.52
CA HIS A 86 19.39 13.99 -13.69
C HIS A 86 19.99 15.40 -13.63
N GLU A 87 19.49 16.32 -14.45
CA GLU A 87 20.07 17.67 -14.64
C GLU A 87 20.20 18.46 -13.32
N ASN A 88 19.13 18.48 -12.51
CA ASN A 88 19.01 19.40 -11.36
C ASN A 88 18.99 18.70 -9.99
N HIS A 89 19.01 17.37 -9.95
CA HIS A 89 18.73 16.59 -8.74
C HIS A 89 19.60 15.34 -8.68
N SER A 90 19.98 14.95 -7.48
CA SER A 90 20.71 13.69 -7.25
C SER A 90 19.73 12.63 -6.75
N PHE A 91 19.51 11.63 -7.60
CA PHE A 91 18.65 10.49 -7.30
C PHE A 91 19.48 9.20 -7.23
N PHE A 92 19.01 8.28 -6.40
CA PHE A 92 19.64 6.98 -6.20
C PHE A 92 18.56 5.90 -6.26
N LEU A 93 18.72 4.92 -7.12
CA LEU A 93 17.93 3.71 -7.09
C LEU A 93 18.40 2.85 -5.91
N LEU A 94 17.47 2.44 -5.05
CA LEU A 94 17.72 1.50 -3.96
C LEU A 94 17.63 0.09 -4.51
N ASN A 95 18.79 -0.49 -4.82
CA ASN A 95 18.87 -1.90 -5.12
C ASN A 95 18.89 -2.68 -3.81
N ILE A 96 17.76 -3.30 -3.48
CA ILE A 96 17.62 -4.11 -2.28
C ILE A 96 18.26 -5.46 -2.53
N ILE A 97 19.43 -5.68 -1.92
CA ILE A 97 20.21 -6.92 -2.04
C ILE A 97 19.81 -7.96 -0.98
N ASN A 98 19.06 -7.53 0.04
CA ASN A 98 18.50 -8.43 1.04
C ASN A 98 17.30 -9.20 0.46
N VAL A 99 17.49 -10.48 0.16
CA VAL A 99 16.43 -11.40 -0.31
C VAL A 99 16.25 -12.52 0.71
N ILE A 100 15.03 -12.65 1.22
CA ILE A 100 14.72 -13.58 2.31
C ILE A 100 13.62 -14.55 1.86
N ASP A 101 13.91 -15.84 1.90
CA ASP A 101 12.93 -16.89 1.67
C ASP A 101 12.11 -17.16 2.95
N CYS A 102 11.24 -16.20 3.28
CA CYS A 102 10.50 -16.18 4.54
C CYS A 102 9.00 -16.42 4.38
N VAL A 103 8.49 -16.73 3.19
CA VAL A 103 7.05 -16.92 2.98
C VAL A 103 6.62 -18.31 3.44
N ASP A 104 5.62 -18.37 4.31
CA ASP A 104 4.95 -19.63 4.69
C ASP A 104 4.01 -20.04 3.55
N GLN A 105 4.45 -20.99 2.72
CA GLN A 105 3.70 -21.44 1.55
C GLN A 105 2.41 -22.17 1.89
N ASP A 106 2.34 -22.80 3.07
CA ASP A 106 1.18 -23.58 3.49
C ASP A 106 0.06 -22.67 3.98
N LYS A 107 0.42 -21.54 4.61
CA LYS A 107 -0.53 -20.55 5.09
C LYS A 107 -0.88 -19.48 4.06
N SER A 108 0.03 -19.16 3.14
CA SER A 108 -0.18 -18.12 2.14
C SER A 108 -1.16 -18.54 1.04
N ILE A 109 -2.02 -17.60 0.64
CA ILE A 109 -3.02 -17.81 -0.41
C ILE A 109 -2.51 -17.13 -1.68
N ALA A 110 -2.10 -17.93 -2.65
CA ALA A 110 -1.58 -17.45 -3.91
C ALA A 110 -2.67 -17.31 -5.00
N ASP A 111 -2.52 -16.30 -5.85
CA ASP A 111 -3.28 -16.18 -7.10
C ASP A 111 -2.51 -16.85 -8.24
N PHE A 112 -3.27 -17.48 -9.14
CA PHE A 112 -2.73 -18.18 -10.30
C PHE A 112 -3.34 -17.62 -11.58
N SER A 113 -2.49 -17.48 -12.60
CA SER A 113 -2.95 -17.23 -13.97
C SER A 113 -3.77 -18.40 -14.50
N LYS A 114 -4.52 -18.20 -15.59
CA LYS A 114 -5.21 -19.27 -16.32
C LYS A 114 -4.29 -20.42 -16.75
N LYS A 115 -2.97 -20.18 -16.84
CA LYS A 115 -1.94 -21.16 -17.21
C LYS A 115 -1.28 -21.83 -15.98
N GLY A 116 -1.80 -21.63 -14.77
CA GLY A 116 -1.28 -22.23 -13.54
C GLY A 116 -0.01 -21.57 -12.99
N LYS A 117 0.51 -20.51 -13.61
CA LYS A 117 1.65 -19.74 -13.05
C LYS A 117 1.18 -18.88 -11.88
N LYS A 118 1.88 -18.96 -10.74
CA LYS A 118 1.68 -18.06 -9.59
C LYS A 118 1.91 -16.60 -10.03
N THR A 119 0.92 -15.73 -9.84
CA THR A 119 0.97 -14.33 -10.30
C THR A 119 1.08 -13.33 -9.17
N ASN A 120 0.51 -13.66 -8.01
CA ASN A 120 0.47 -12.81 -6.82
C ASN A 120 0.19 -13.66 -5.56
N TYR A 121 0.23 -13.05 -4.39
CA TYR A 121 -0.45 -13.50 -3.18
C TYR A 121 -1.72 -12.66 -2.96
N LYS A 122 -2.85 -13.34 -2.80
CA LYS A 122 -4.08 -12.73 -2.28
C LYS A 122 -3.92 -12.43 -0.78
N LYS A 123 -3.23 -13.32 -0.07
CA LYS A 123 -2.81 -13.16 1.32
C LYS A 123 -1.46 -13.82 1.54
N ILE A 124 -0.55 -13.14 2.24
CA ILE A 124 0.81 -13.61 2.46
C ILE A 124 1.05 -13.76 3.96
N TYR A 125 1.66 -14.89 4.35
CA TYR A 125 2.12 -15.13 5.71
C TYR A 125 3.64 -15.32 5.69
N PHE A 126 4.28 -14.82 6.74
CA PHE A 126 5.73 -14.91 6.89
C PHE A 126 6.11 -15.81 8.06
N ASN A 127 7.16 -16.60 7.87
CA ASN A 127 7.87 -17.32 8.91
C ASN A 127 8.70 -16.31 9.71
N LYS A 128 8.13 -15.85 10.83
CA LYS A 128 8.71 -14.78 11.65
C LYS A 128 10.15 -15.03 12.09
N GLU A 129 10.48 -16.29 12.37
CA GLU A 129 11.82 -16.70 12.83
C GLU A 129 12.92 -16.49 11.76
N LEU A 130 12.52 -16.34 10.48
CA LEU A 130 13.44 -16.06 9.38
C LEU A 130 13.63 -14.56 9.12
N ILE A 131 12.84 -13.69 9.79
CA ILE A 131 12.93 -12.24 9.66
C ILE A 131 13.53 -11.69 10.95
N THR A 132 14.77 -11.25 10.87
CA THR A 132 15.55 -10.73 12.00
C THR A 132 15.51 -9.19 12.06
N THR A 133 16.07 -8.61 13.12
CA THR A 133 16.18 -7.15 13.28
C THR A 133 17.04 -6.46 12.20
N ASN A 134 17.86 -7.23 11.48
CA ASN A 134 18.67 -6.75 10.34
C ASN A 134 17.94 -6.95 9.00
N ASN A 135 16.62 -7.07 9.03
CA ASN A 135 15.76 -7.22 7.85
C ASN A 135 14.76 -6.07 7.79
N LYS A 136 15.28 -4.84 7.69
CA LYS A 136 14.51 -3.61 7.69
C LYS A 136 13.82 -3.42 6.35
N ILE A 137 14.47 -3.85 5.27
CA ILE A 137 13.97 -3.84 3.90
C ILE A 137 14.42 -5.09 3.17
N PHE A 138 13.52 -5.77 2.46
CA PHE A 138 13.84 -7.02 1.78
C PHE A 138 12.91 -7.34 0.61
N LYS A 139 13.36 -8.27 -0.23
CA LYS A 139 12.58 -8.94 -1.28
C LYS A 139 12.31 -10.39 -0.89
N ILE A 140 11.33 -11.00 -1.53
CA ILE A 140 11.10 -12.46 -1.48
C ILE A 140 11.45 -13.12 -2.82
N PRO A 141 11.91 -14.40 -2.83
CA PRO A 141 12.33 -15.09 -4.05
C PRO A 141 11.25 -15.24 -5.13
N GLU A 142 9.97 -15.28 -4.76
CA GLU A 142 8.88 -15.57 -5.70
C GLU A 142 8.51 -14.38 -6.57
N PHE A 143 8.63 -13.16 -6.03
CA PHE A 143 8.26 -11.92 -6.69
C PHE A 143 9.29 -10.79 -6.51
N PRO A 144 10.59 -11.04 -6.78
CA PRO A 144 11.66 -10.12 -6.43
C PRO A 144 11.61 -8.82 -7.25
N SER A 145 10.97 -8.83 -8.42
CA SER A 145 10.75 -7.66 -9.27
C SER A 145 9.37 -7.01 -9.11
N LYS A 146 8.56 -7.42 -8.13
CA LYS A 146 7.24 -6.79 -7.88
C LYS A 146 7.11 -6.13 -6.52
N TYR A 147 7.70 -6.74 -5.49
CA TYR A 147 7.48 -6.32 -4.11
C TYR A 147 8.78 -5.92 -3.44
N CYS A 148 8.64 -4.91 -2.59
CA CYS A 148 9.61 -4.50 -1.60
C CYS A 148 8.88 -4.49 -0.26
N PHE A 149 9.34 -5.32 0.66
CA PHE A 149 8.79 -5.43 2.00
C PHE A 149 9.70 -4.69 2.99
N VAL A 150 9.09 -4.15 4.03
CA VAL A 150 9.78 -3.43 5.09
C VAL A 150 9.21 -3.81 6.46
N SER A 151 10.07 -3.73 7.47
CA SER A 151 9.69 -3.93 8.87
C SER A 151 8.94 -2.71 9.45
N ASP A 152 8.30 -2.90 10.61
CA ASP A 152 7.83 -1.78 11.45
C ASP A 152 8.93 -0.75 11.73
N GLU A 153 10.13 -1.22 12.06
CA GLU A 153 11.26 -0.35 12.39
C GLU A 153 11.60 0.61 11.24
N PHE A 154 11.57 0.11 10.00
CA PHE A 154 11.79 0.93 8.82
C PHE A 154 10.69 1.99 8.65
N LYS A 155 9.42 1.58 8.75
CA LYS A 155 8.29 2.50 8.62
C LYS A 155 8.38 3.62 9.66
N GLU A 156 8.60 3.26 10.92
CA GLU A 156 8.77 4.23 12.00
C GLU A 156 9.96 5.17 11.77
N PHE A 157 11.08 4.63 11.27
CA PHE A 157 12.26 5.44 10.95
C PHE A 157 11.94 6.51 9.91
N ILE A 158 11.24 6.15 8.83
CA ILE A 158 10.85 7.09 7.78
C ILE A 158 9.90 8.17 8.33
N GLU A 159 8.89 7.77 9.09
CA GLU A 159 7.90 8.68 9.69
C GLU A 159 8.57 9.67 10.67
N LYS A 160 9.47 9.19 11.53
CA LYS A 160 10.22 10.01 12.50
C LYS A 160 11.26 10.90 11.83
N SER A 161 11.77 10.51 10.66
CA SER A 161 12.77 11.27 9.91
C SER A 161 12.20 12.48 9.16
N GLY A 162 10.87 12.64 9.11
CA GLY A 162 10.20 13.68 8.33
C GLY A 162 10.43 13.54 6.82
N LEU A 163 10.71 12.32 6.35
CA LEU A 163 10.82 12.02 4.92
C LEU A 163 9.43 11.76 4.35
N HIS A 164 9.21 12.19 3.11
CA HIS A 164 7.90 12.08 2.47
C HIS A 164 7.92 11.24 1.20
N GLY A 165 6.81 10.55 0.97
CA GLY A 165 6.52 9.93 -0.32
C GLY A 165 6.30 8.42 -0.33
N PRO A 166 6.93 7.59 0.52
CA PRO A 166 6.51 6.21 0.60
C PRO A 166 5.20 6.13 1.39
N ASP A 167 4.24 5.39 0.84
CA ASP A 167 3.09 4.89 1.59
C ASP A 167 3.38 3.44 2.02
N PHE A 168 2.69 2.96 3.05
CA PHE A 168 2.94 1.65 3.65
C PHE A 168 1.65 0.86 3.79
N ASP A 169 1.53 -0.21 3.00
CA ASP A 169 0.40 -1.13 3.07
C ASP A 169 0.74 -2.26 4.05
N LEU A 170 -0.06 -2.44 5.11
CA LEU A 170 0.12 -3.58 6.02
C LEU A 170 -0.15 -4.87 5.25
N VAL A 171 0.84 -5.77 5.19
CA VAL A 171 0.68 -7.06 4.49
C VAL A 171 0.57 -8.25 5.43
N TRP A 172 1.14 -8.15 6.62
CA TRP A 172 1.11 -9.23 7.61
C TRP A 172 1.42 -8.72 9.01
N ASP A 173 0.75 -9.29 10.01
CA ASP A 173 0.96 -9.03 11.43
C ASP A 173 1.09 -10.38 12.16
N SER A 174 2.22 -10.59 12.82
CA SER A 174 2.50 -11.81 13.58
C SER A 174 1.58 -12.02 14.78
N GLU A 175 0.94 -10.96 15.25
CA GLU A 175 0.03 -11.00 16.42
C GLU A 175 -1.37 -11.44 16.03
N ILE A 176 -1.72 -11.43 14.73
CA ILE A 176 -3.02 -11.86 14.26
C ILE A 176 -2.87 -13.27 13.67
N ASP A 177 -3.41 -14.27 14.38
CA ASP A 177 -3.45 -15.63 13.87
C ASP A 177 -4.60 -15.85 12.86
N GLN A 178 -4.52 -16.95 12.12
CA GLN A 178 -5.51 -17.26 11.07
C GLN A 178 -6.92 -17.42 11.62
N GLU A 179 -7.07 -17.92 12.85
CA GLU A 179 -8.37 -18.10 13.48
C GLU A 179 -9.00 -16.75 13.80
N THR A 180 -8.23 -15.83 14.36
CA THR A 180 -8.63 -14.46 14.65
C THR A 180 -9.02 -13.72 13.37
N GLU A 181 -8.22 -13.83 12.30
CA GLU A 181 -8.55 -13.20 11.02
C GLU A 181 -9.79 -13.80 10.37
N LEU A 182 -9.96 -15.12 10.46
CA LEU A 182 -11.14 -15.81 9.94
C LEU A 182 -12.39 -15.36 10.73
N HIS A 183 -12.28 -15.26 12.05
CA HIS A 183 -13.35 -14.78 12.91
C HIS A 183 -13.69 -13.31 12.62
N GLN A 184 -12.69 -12.44 12.44
CA GLN A 184 -12.91 -11.05 12.00
C GLN A 184 -13.63 -10.99 10.64
N GLN A 185 -13.22 -11.83 9.68
CA GLN A 185 -13.87 -11.90 8.37
C GLN A 185 -15.30 -12.44 8.44
N GLN A 186 -15.55 -13.43 9.30
CA GLN A 186 -16.88 -13.94 9.58
C GLN A 186 -17.76 -12.85 10.18
N ASN A 187 -17.29 -12.17 11.22
CA ASN A 187 -17.99 -11.05 11.85
C ASN A 187 -18.27 -9.92 10.85
N TYR A 188 -17.30 -9.58 9.99
CA TYR A 188 -17.48 -8.62 8.91
C TYR A 188 -18.60 -9.05 7.96
N ASN A 189 -18.55 -10.28 7.47
CA ASN A 189 -19.55 -10.80 6.55
C ASN A 189 -20.94 -10.91 7.21
N GLU A 190 -21.02 -11.31 8.47
CA GLU A 190 -22.25 -11.35 9.25
C GLU A 190 -22.83 -9.94 9.45
N TYR A 191 -21.99 -8.96 9.76
CA TYR A 191 -22.40 -7.56 9.83
C TYR A 191 -22.94 -7.08 8.48
N ILE A 192 -22.20 -7.27 7.39
CA ILE A 192 -22.66 -6.90 6.04
C ILE A 192 -23.97 -7.60 5.69
N ASN A 193 -24.10 -8.89 5.98
CA ASN A 193 -25.34 -9.63 5.78
C ASN A 193 -26.47 -9.08 6.64
N SER A 194 -26.22 -8.67 7.88
CA SER A 194 -27.24 -8.03 8.75
C SER A 194 -27.65 -6.65 8.23
N VAL A 195 -26.71 -5.92 7.61
CA VAL A 195 -26.98 -4.66 6.93
C VAL A 195 -27.88 -4.95 5.72
N ASN A 196 -27.51 -5.95 4.90
CA ASN A 196 -28.10 -6.29 3.60
C ASN A 196 -29.37 -7.17 3.65
N ASN A 197 -29.62 -7.91 4.72
CA ASN A 197 -30.80 -8.80 4.87
C ASN A 197 -31.95 -8.15 5.65
N SER A 198 -31.81 -6.91 6.12
CA SER A 198 -32.95 -6.23 6.73
C SER A 198 -34.00 -5.94 5.66
N PHE A 199 -35.23 -6.41 5.89
CA PHE A 199 -36.42 -6.15 5.07
C PHE A 199 -36.68 -4.64 4.79
N ASP A 200 -36.00 -3.74 5.50
CA ASP A 200 -36.05 -2.27 5.36
C ASP A 200 -35.12 -1.65 4.29
N LEU A 201 -34.28 -2.44 3.58
CA LEU A 201 -33.49 -1.90 2.45
C LEU A 201 -34.40 -1.63 1.25
N SER A 202 -35.02 -0.47 1.27
CA SER A 202 -35.95 -0.05 0.22
C SER A 202 -35.63 1.34 -0.31
N MET A 203 -34.75 2.10 0.36
CA MET A 203 -34.48 3.48 -0.03
C MET A 203 -33.55 3.56 -1.24
N SER A 204 -33.97 4.30 -2.26
CA SER A 204 -33.09 4.78 -3.32
C SER A 204 -32.06 5.77 -2.77
N TRP A 205 -31.03 6.06 -3.56
CA TRP A 205 -30.06 7.12 -3.26
C TRP A 205 -30.73 8.46 -2.88
N GLU A 206 -31.75 8.89 -3.63
CA GLU A 206 -32.45 10.16 -3.38
C GLU A 206 -33.16 10.15 -2.02
N GLN A 207 -33.82 9.04 -1.67
CA GLN A 207 -34.48 8.87 -0.37
C GLN A 207 -33.46 8.83 0.78
N ALA A 208 -32.33 8.16 0.57
CA ALA A 208 -31.23 8.13 1.53
C ALA A 208 -30.67 9.53 1.78
N MET A 209 -30.41 10.30 0.72
CA MET A 209 -29.92 11.67 0.83
C MET A 209 -30.92 12.62 1.50
N ASN A 210 -32.23 12.41 1.31
CA ASN A 210 -33.24 13.16 2.06
C ASN A 210 -33.14 12.89 3.57
N CYS A 211 -32.87 11.65 3.99
CA CYS A 211 -32.63 11.32 5.40
C CYS A 211 -31.35 11.98 5.92
N VAL A 212 -30.26 11.91 5.15
CA VAL A 212 -28.98 12.57 5.49
C VAL A 212 -29.15 14.07 5.67
N ASN A 213 -29.87 14.73 4.76
CA ASN A 213 -30.17 16.16 4.86
C ASN A 213 -31.05 16.53 6.06
N GLN A 214 -31.77 15.56 6.64
CA GLN A 214 -32.51 15.70 7.91
C GLN A 214 -31.65 15.34 9.14
N ASN A 215 -30.33 15.25 8.95
CA ASN A 215 -29.35 14.89 9.98
C ASN A 215 -29.49 13.44 10.51
N GLU A 216 -30.04 12.54 9.69
CA GLU A 216 -30.07 11.10 9.98
C GLU A 216 -28.90 10.38 9.28
N ALA A 217 -28.39 9.31 9.88
CA ALA A 217 -27.39 8.47 9.23
C ALA A 217 -28.06 7.35 8.42
N VAL A 218 -27.44 6.97 7.31
CA VAL A 218 -27.90 5.85 6.47
C VAL A 218 -26.75 4.89 6.17
N VAL A 219 -27.06 3.62 5.98
CA VAL A 219 -26.11 2.54 5.69
C VAL A 219 -26.56 1.69 4.51
N SER A 220 -25.57 1.14 3.79
CA SER A 220 -25.77 0.15 2.74
C SER A 220 -24.47 -0.63 2.53
N ASP A 221 -24.54 -1.96 2.50
CA ASP A 221 -23.36 -2.81 2.37
C ASP A 221 -22.27 -2.38 3.37
N ARG A 222 -21.08 -2.02 2.89
CA ARG A 222 -19.96 -1.50 3.70
C ARG A 222 -19.93 0.02 3.86
N TRP A 223 -20.95 0.74 3.42
CA TRP A 223 -20.97 2.19 3.33
C TRP A 223 -21.92 2.82 4.36
N LYS A 224 -21.51 3.97 4.90
CA LYS A 224 -22.32 4.80 5.78
C LYS A 224 -22.24 6.26 5.36
N LEU A 225 -23.39 6.95 5.36
CA LEU A 225 -23.45 8.40 5.14
C LEU A 225 -24.03 9.08 6.37
N LYS A 226 -23.49 10.24 6.70
CA LYS A 226 -24.01 11.15 7.75
C LYS A 226 -23.54 12.57 7.47
N LEU A 227 -24.09 13.54 8.20
CA LEU A 227 -23.53 14.89 8.26
C LEU A 227 -22.51 15.02 9.39
N ASP A 228 -21.53 15.90 9.22
CA ASP A 228 -20.69 16.41 10.31
C ASP A 228 -21.35 17.59 11.03
N GLN A 229 -20.62 18.21 11.97
CA GLN A 229 -21.11 19.37 12.73
C GLN A 229 -21.33 20.61 11.86
N ASP A 230 -20.65 20.70 10.72
CA ASP A 230 -20.70 21.80 9.76
C ASP A 230 -21.68 21.51 8.60
N LEU A 231 -22.51 20.46 8.73
CA LEU A 231 -23.47 19.99 7.73
C LEU A 231 -22.84 19.53 6.40
N ASN A 232 -21.57 19.14 6.42
CA ASN A 232 -20.93 18.49 5.29
C ASN A 232 -21.22 16.99 5.30
N ILE A 233 -21.37 16.40 4.12
CA ILE A 233 -21.53 14.95 3.98
C ILE A 233 -20.21 14.26 4.32
N LEU A 234 -20.31 13.25 5.18
CA LEU A 234 -19.24 12.29 5.47
C LEU A 234 -19.59 10.93 4.86
N LEU A 235 -18.65 10.37 4.10
CA LEU A 235 -18.70 9.02 3.59
C LEU A 235 -17.82 8.12 4.46
N GLY A 236 -18.46 7.19 5.15
CA GLY A 236 -17.83 6.16 5.96
C GLY A 236 -17.70 4.85 5.19
N GLN A 237 -16.54 4.22 5.29
CA GLN A 237 -16.32 2.85 4.81
C GLN A 237 -16.02 1.92 5.99
N LEU A 238 -16.71 0.79 6.05
CA LEU A 238 -16.56 -0.20 7.12
C LEU A 238 -15.23 -0.97 6.98
N ASN A 239 -14.47 -1.04 8.06
CA ASN A 239 -13.24 -1.81 8.19
C ASN A 239 -13.46 -3.16 8.91
N MET A 240 -12.40 -3.98 9.00
CA MET A 240 -12.45 -5.33 9.57
C MET A 240 -12.75 -5.34 11.08
N ASP A 241 -12.52 -4.24 11.78
CA ASP A 241 -12.84 -4.06 13.20
C ASP A 241 -14.29 -3.59 13.41
N LEU A 242 -15.11 -3.60 12.35
CA LEU A 242 -16.50 -3.14 12.32
C LEU A 242 -16.66 -1.65 12.66
N GLN A 243 -15.64 -0.84 12.37
CA GLN A 243 -15.67 0.61 12.51
C GLN A 243 -15.77 1.30 11.15
N TYR A 244 -16.33 2.51 11.11
CA TYR A 244 -16.42 3.31 9.90
C TYR A 244 -15.34 4.39 9.87
N ASP A 245 -14.48 4.33 8.85
CA ASP A 245 -13.51 5.36 8.56
C ASP A 245 -14.17 6.43 7.68
N PHE A 246 -14.35 7.64 8.22
CA PHE A 246 -15.08 8.72 7.56
C PHE A 246 -14.16 9.70 6.84
N VAL A 247 -14.55 10.06 5.63
CA VAL A 247 -13.91 11.13 4.84
C VAL A 247 -14.96 12.12 4.35
N SER A 248 -14.56 13.37 4.13
CA SER A 248 -15.35 14.32 3.34
C SER A 248 -15.05 14.07 1.86
N PRO A 249 -16.00 13.50 1.09
CA PRO A 249 -15.74 13.09 -0.28
C PRO A 249 -15.73 14.30 -1.21
N LYS A 250 -14.71 14.40 -2.08
CA LYS A 250 -14.70 15.40 -3.17
C LYS A 250 -15.73 15.09 -4.26
N TYR A 251 -16.07 13.81 -4.41
CA TYR A 251 -17.07 13.30 -5.34
C TYR A 251 -17.73 12.07 -4.72
N ILE A 252 -19.00 11.83 -5.06
CA ILE A 252 -19.72 10.63 -4.64
C ILE A 252 -19.38 9.49 -5.62
N PRO A 253 -18.83 8.35 -5.15
CA PRO A 253 -18.57 7.20 -6.01
C PRO A 253 -19.86 6.71 -6.68
N PRO A 254 -19.89 6.53 -8.03
CA PRO A 254 -21.12 6.15 -8.74
C PRO A 254 -21.76 4.84 -8.23
N ILE A 255 -20.96 3.91 -7.72
CA ILE A 255 -21.46 2.65 -7.14
C ILE A 255 -22.50 2.89 -6.02
N LEU A 256 -22.39 4.00 -5.28
CA LEU A 256 -23.31 4.34 -4.19
C LEU A 256 -24.74 4.65 -4.67
N LEU A 257 -24.88 5.09 -5.91
CA LEU A 257 -26.16 5.46 -6.51
C LEU A 257 -27.04 4.23 -6.76
N ASP A 258 -26.41 3.09 -7.06
CA ASP A 258 -27.07 1.81 -7.37
C ASP A 258 -27.38 0.98 -6.12
N LEU A 259 -26.85 1.38 -4.96
CA LEU A 259 -27.08 0.71 -3.70
C LEU A 259 -28.50 0.97 -3.15
N LYS A 260 -28.98 0.01 -2.35
CA LYS A 260 -30.20 0.15 -1.55
C LYS A 260 -29.82 0.53 -0.13
N TRP A 261 -30.46 1.57 0.40
CA TRP A 261 -30.10 2.16 1.67
C TRP A 261 -31.17 1.93 2.74
N LYS A 262 -30.75 2.02 4.00
CA LYS A 262 -31.63 2.09 5.17
C LYS A 262 -31.10 3.10 6.18
N LYS A 263 -31.95 3.52 7.12
CA LYS A 263 -31.52 4.33 8.26
C LYS A 263 -30.61 3.50 9.17
N ALA A 264 -29.57 4.14 9.71
CA ALA A 264 -28.52 3.52 10.52
C ALA A 264 -28.79 3.58 12.02
#